data_AF-A0A7Y9MER9-F1
#
_entry.id   AF-A0A7Y9MER9-F1
#
_cell.length_a   1.000
_cell.length_b   1.000
_cell.length_c   1.000
_cell.angle_alpha   90.00
_cell.angle_beta   90.00
_cell.angle_gamma   90.00
#
_symmetry.space_group_name_H-M   'P 1'
#
loop_
_entity.id
_entity.type
_entity.pdbx_description
1 polymer ?
#
loop_
_entity_poly.entity_id
_entity_poly.type
_entity_poly.pdbx_seq_one_letter_code
_entity_poly.pdbx_strand_id
1 'polypeptide(L)'
;MTVWQTILLASIIVLALKLVGYLVPPSFATRPTPSRVANLLTVALLSALVVVQTVGQGQAIVVDARLPAILVAASLFALRVPFIVVIVAAAFVAAMLRLYAGMA
;
A
#
# COMPACT_ATOMS: atom_id res chain seq x y z
N MET A 1 -19.87 -3.64 -22.96
CA MET A 1 -19.73 -3.47 -21.50
C MET A 1 -19.36 -2.03 -21.24
N THR A 2 -20.29 -1.25 -20.70
CA THR A 2 -20.00 0.12 -20.26
C THR A 2 -19.29 0.08 -18.91
N VAL A 3 -18.52 1.13 -18.58
CA VAL A 3 -17.85 1.27 -17.26
C VAL A 3 -18.85 1.03 -16.12
N TRP A 4 -20.07 1.54 -16.26
CA TRP A 4 -21.17 1.33 -15.30
C TRP A 4 -21.57 -0.13 -15.13
N GLN A 5 -21.66 -0.91 -16.21
CA GLN A 5 -21.96 -2.34 -16.14
C GLN A 5 -20.84 -3.10 -15.39
N THR A 6 -19.58 -2.76 -15.62
CA THR A 6 -18.44 -3.37 -14.93
C THR A 6 -18.44 -3.05 -13.43
N ILE A 7 -18.71 -1.80 -13.05
CA ILE A 7 -18.78 -1.38 -11.64
C ILE A 7 -19.90 -2.12 -10.91
N LEU A 8 -21.10 -2.21 -11.51
CA LEU A 8 -22.23 -2.93 -10.94
C LEU A 8 -21.90 -4.42 -10.76
N LEU A 9 -21.31 -5.04 -11.79
CA LEU A 9 -20.90 -6.45 -11.72
C LEU A 9 -19.86 -6.69 -10.62
N ALA A 10 -18.82 -5.85 -10.55
CA ALA A 10 -17.79 -5.95 -9.51
C ALA A 10 -18.39 -5.80 -8.10
N SER A 11 -19.32 -4.85 -7.93
CA SER A 11 -20.01 -4.63 -6.65
C SER A 11 -20.83 -5.85 -6.22
N ILE A 12 -21.55 -6.47 -7.17
CA ILE A 12 -22.32 -7.70 -6.92
C ILE A 12 -21.38 -8.86 -6.57
N ILE A 13 -20.25 -9.01 -7.26
CA ILE A 13 -19.26 -10.06 -6.97
C ILE A 13 -18.69 -9.89 -5.56
N VAL A 14 -18.31 -8.67 -5.17
CA VAL A 14 -17.80 -8.38 -3.82
C VAL A 14 -18.85 -8.70 -2.76
N LEU A 15 -20.11 -8.34 -2.99
CA LEU A 15 -21.22 -8.68 -2.09
C LEU A 15 -21.41 -10.19 -1.98
N ALA A 16 -21.43 -10.91 -3.10
CA ALA A 16 -21.58 -12.35 -3.13
C ALA A 16 -20.43 -13.05 -2.38
N LEU A 17 -19.18 -12.62 -2.58
CA LEU A 17 -18.02 -13.12 -1.85
C LEU A 17 -18.14 -12.89 -0.35
N LYS A 18 -18.60 -11.71 0.08
CA LYS A 18 -18.84 -11.41 1.50
C LYS A 18 -19.91 -12.32 2.10
N LEU A 19 -20.97 -12.62 1.34
CA LEU A 19 -22.05 -13.51 1.77
C LEU A 19 -21.60 -14.98 1.85
N VAL A 20 -20.83 -15.45 0.87
CA VAL A 20 -20.19 -16.77 0.90
C VAL A 20 -19.24 -16.89 2.09
N GLY A 21 -18.53 -15.81 2.43
CA GLY A 21 -17.68 -15.73 3.63
C GLY A 21 -18.45 -16.00 4.94
N TYR A 22 -19.73 -15.65 5.02
CA TYR A 22 -20.59 -15.97 6.18
C TYR A 22 -20.93 -17.46 6.30
N LEU A 23 -20.92 -18.20 5.19
CA LEU A 23 -21.16 -19.64 5.19
C LEU A 23 -19.91 -20.44 5.60
N VAL A 24 -18.74 -19.79 5.66
CA VAL A 24 -17.49 -20.46 6.04
C VAL A 24 -17.54 -20.83 7.53
N PRO A 25 -17.38 -22.12 7.89
CA PRO A 25 -17.43 -22.54 9.28
C PRO A 25 -16.33 -21.86 10.10
N PRO A 26 -16.64 -21.36 11.32
CA PRO A 26 -15.66 -20.66 12.16
C PRO A 26 -14.44 -21.51 12.50
N SER A 27 -14.57 -22.84 12.46
CA SER A 27 -13.50 -23.82 12.67
C SER A 27 -12.34 -23.75 11.65
N PHE A 28 -12.54 -23.17 10.48
CA PHE A 28 -11.45 -22.88 9.53
C PHE A 28 -10.72 -21.58 9.87
N ALA A 29 -11.43 -20.58 10.39
CA ALA A 29 -10.87 -19.28 10.77
C ALA A 29 -10.12 -19.31 12.12
N THR A 30 -10.48 -20.24 13.03
CA THR A 30 -9.81 -20.39 14.34
C THR A 30 -8.49 -21.16 14.27
N ARG A 31 -8.15 -21.76 13.12
CA ARG A 31 -6.86 -22.42 12.98
C ARG A 31 -5.73 -21.39 13.11
N PRO A 32 -4.60 -21.75 13.75
CA PRO A 32 -3.52 -20.80 14.02
C PRO A 32 -2.88 -20.24 12.74
N THR A 33 -2.84 -21.03 11.65
CA THR A 33 -2.20 -20.61 10.40
C THR A 33 -3.03 -19.61 9.57
N PRO A 34 -4.34 -19.81 9.28
CA PRO A 34 -5.10 -18.86 8.48
C PRO A 34 -5.32 -17.52 9.22
N SER A 35 -5.50 -17.57 10.54
CA SER A 35 -5.63 -16.37 11.37
C SER A 35 -4.36 -15.50 11.32
N ARG A 36 -3.17 -16.12 11.45
CA ARG A 36 -1.89 -15.40 11.36
C ARG A 36 -1.68 -14.79 9.98
N VAL A 37 -2.01 -15.52 8.91
CA VAL A 37 -1.91 -14.98 7.54
C VAL A 37 -2.85 -13.79 7.35
N ALA A 38 -4.12 -13.91 7.75
CA ALA A 38 -5.09 -12.81 7.62
C ALA A 38 -4.64 -11.54 8.36
N ASN A 39 -4.09 -11.69 9.56
CA ASN A 39 -3.58 -10.56 10.36
C ASN A 39 -2.38 -9.85 9.70
N LEU A 40 -1.52 -10.59 8.99
CA LEU A 40 -0.33 -10.04 8.35
C LEU A 40 -0.58 -9.61 6.90
N LEU A 41 -1.66 -10.11 6.28
CA LEU A 41 -1.94 -9.91 4.86
C LEU A 41 -2.05 -8.43 4.50
N THR A 42 -2.82 -7.63 5.25
CA THR A 42 -2.99 -6.21 4.96
C THR A 42 -1.67 -5.46 5.04
N VAL A 43 -0.87 -5.71 6.09
CA VAL A 43 0.45 -5.07 6.25
C VAL A 43 1.39 -5.50 5.13
N ALA A 44 1.43 -6.78 4.79
CA ALA A 44 2.26 -7.30 3.71
C ALA A 44 1.89 -6.70 2.36
N LEU A 45 0.59 -6.67 2.01
CA LEU A 45 0.10 -6.11 0.75
C LEU A 45 0.35 -4.60 0.66
N LEU A 46 0.09 -3.84 1.72
CA LEU A 46 0.37 -2.40 1.74
C LEU A 46 1.87 -2.11 1.67
N SER A 47 2.70 -2.90 2.36
CA SER A 47 4.16 -2.76 2.26
C SER A 47 4.67 -3.07 0.85
N ALA A 48 4.15 -4.13 0.21
CA ALA A 48 4.49 -4.48 -1.16
C ALA A 48 4.04 -3.38 -2.13
N LEU A 49 2.85 -2.82 -1.93
CA LEU A 49 2.35 -1.70 -2.74
C LEU A 49 3.26 -0.49 -2.64
N VAL A 50 3.67 -0.11 -1.43
CA VAL A 50 4.61 1.01 -1.23
C VAL A 50 5.93 0.72 -1.94
N VAL A 51 6.51 -0.48 -1.78
CA VAL A 51 7.77 -0.85 -2.46
C VAL A 51 7.62 -0.77 -3.98
N VAL A 52 6.58 -1.36 -4.55
CA VAL A 52 6.35 -1.38 -6.00
C VAL A 52 6.12 0.03 -6.55
N GLN A 53 5.34 0.87 -5.85
CA GLN A 53 5.10 2.26 -6.27
C GLN A 53 6.31 3.18 -6.07
N THR A 54 7.26 2.79 -5.23
CA THR A 54 8.48 3.55 -4.94
C THR A 54 9.57 3.24 -5.96
N VAL A 55 9.73 1.96 -6.30
CA VAL A 55 10.84 1.48 -7.13
C VAL A 55 10.44 1.30 -8.60
N GLY A 56 9.16 1.04 -8.87
CA GLY A 56 8.63 0.84 -10.22
C GLY A 56 7.91 2.06 -10.76
N GLN A 57 8.22 2.43 -12.01
CA GLN A 57 7.33 3.22 -12.86
C GLN A 57 6.98 2.39 -14.11
N GLY A 58 5.77 1.85 -14.18
CA GLY A 58 5.35 0.96 -15.27
C GLY A 58 6.15 -0.35 -15.29
N GLN A 59 6.90 -0.61 -16.37
CA GLN A 59 7.81 -1.76 -16.50
C GLN A 59 9.29 -1.42 -16.25
N ALA A 60 9.61 -0.14 -15.99
CA ALA A 60 10.99 0.29 -15.77
C ALA A 60 11.28 0.47 -14.27
N ILE A 61 12.46 0.00 -13.85
CA ILE A 61 13.03 0.32 -12.55
C ILE A 61 13.71 1.68 -12.70
N VAL A 62 13.08 2.72 -12.14
CA VAL A 62 13.63 4.08 -12.15
C VAL A 62 13.93 4.45 -10.71
N VAL A 63 15.18 4.86 -10.45
CA VAL A 63 15.56 5.43 -9.16
C VAL A 63 15.03 6.87 -9.11
N ASP A 64 13.74 7.01 -8.81
CA ASP A 64 13.04 8.30 -8.66
C ASP A 64 13.30 8.87 -7.25
N ALA A 65 13.06 10.17 -7.06
CA ALA A 65 13.17 10.93 -5.82
C ALA A 65 12.37 10.35 -4.64
N ARG A 66 11.51 9.37 -4.88
CA ARG A 66 10.68 8.65 -3.91
C ARG A 66 11.51 7.81 -2.93
N LEU A 67 12.58 7.17 -3.43
CA LEU A 67 13.48 6.31 -2.64
C LEU A 67 14.16 7.09 -1.49
N PRO A 68 14.89 8.19 -1.75
CA PRO A 68 15.50 8.98 -0.69
C PRO A 68 14.47 9.64 0.24
N ALA A 69 13.30 10.07 -0.27
CA ALA A 69 12.23 10.60 0.57
C ALA A 69 11.69 9.58 1.57
N ILE A 70 11.53 8.32 1.15
CA ILE A 70 11.10 7.23 2.04
C ILE A 70 12.19 6.85 3.05
N LEU A 71 13.46 6.89 2.66
CA LEU A 71 14.57 6.68 3.61
C LEU A 71 14.58 7.74 4.71
N VAL A 72 14.34 9.01 4.37
CA VAL A 72 14.23 10.09 5.36
C VAL A 72 13.01 9.87 6.26
N ALA A 73 11.85 9.53 5.68
CA ALA A 73 10.64 9.25 6.44
C ALA A 73 10.85 8.10 7.45
N ALA A 74 11.44 6.98 6.99
CA ALA A 74 11.74 5.83 7.82
C ALA A 74 12.70 6.17 8.96
N SER A 75 13.74 6.98 8.67
CA SER A 75 14.72 7.41 9.66
C SER A 75 14.09 8.32 10.74
N LEU A 76 13.29 9.31 10.34
CA LEU A 76 12.58 10.19 11.27
C LEU A 76 11.57 9.42 12.13
N PHE A 77 10.86 8.46 11.53
CA PHE A 77 9.91 7.63 12.25
C PHE A 77 10.60 6.70 13.25
N ALA A 78 11.77 6.14 12.91
CA ALA A 78 12.58 5.34 13.83
C ALA A 78 13.04 6.16 15.05
N LEU A 79 13.28 7.45 14.88
CA LEU A 79 13.59 8.41 15.95
C LEU A 79 12.35 8.83 16.77
N ARG A 80 11.18 8.23 16.52
CA ARG A 80 9.89 8.52 17.18
C ARG A 80 9.44 9.98 17.06
N VAL A 81 9.79 10.65 15.96
CA VAL A 81 9.32 12.00 15.64
C VAL A 81 7.79 11.97 15.36
N PRO A 82 7.00 12.98 15.76
CA PRO A 82 5.57 13.05 15.47
C PRO A 82 5.28 12.85 13.98
N PHE A 83 4.32 11.98 13.68
CA PHE A 83 4.03 11.49 12.32
C PHE A 83 3.81 12.61 11.29
N ILE A 84 3.14 13.70 11.68
CA ILE A 84 2.92 14.87 10.82
C ILE A 84 4.25 15.50 10.39
N VAL A 85 5.21 15.62 11.31
CA VAL A 85 6.53 16.20 11.01
C VAL A 85 7.31 15.28 10.06
N VAL A 86 7.19 13.96 10.23
CA VAL A 86 7.77 12.98 9.30
C VAL A 86 7.25 13.16 7.88
N ILE A 87 5.93 13.27 7.72
CA ILE A 87 5.30 13.46 6.41
C ILE A 87 5.77 14.76 5.76
N VAL A 88 5.75 15.87 6.50
CA VAL A 88 6.16 17.18 5.98
C VAL A 88 7.63 17.17 5.55
N ALA A 89 8.52 16.59 6.37
CA ALA A 89 9.94 16.49 6.03
C ALA A 89 10.18 15.63 4.78
N ALA A 90 9.52 14.47 4.68
CA ALA A 90 9.64 13.59 3.52
C ALA A 90 9.09 14.24 2.24
N ALA A 91 7.95 14.92 2.34
CA ALA A 91 7.37 15.67 1.22
C ALA A 91 8.29 16.80 0.76
N PHE A 92 8.91 17.52 1.71
CA PHE A 92 9.87 18.58 1.41
C PHE A 92 11.12 18.04 0.69
N VAL A 93 11.67 16.91 1.17
CA VAL A 93 12.80 16.23 0.51
C VAL A 93 12.41 15.78 -0.91
N ALA A 94 11.24 15.16 -1.09
CA ALA A 94 10.76 14.77 -2.41
C ALA A 94 10.59 15.96 -3.36
N ALA A 95 10.01 17.06 -2.87
CA ALA A 95 9.80 18.27 -3.64
C ALA A 95 11.13 18.93 -4.07
N MET A 96 12.09 19.04 -3.15
CA MET A 96 13.42 19.57 -3.44
C MET A 96 14.16 18.68 -4.45
N LEU A 97 14.11 17.37 -4.29
CA LEU A 97 14.76 16.44 -5.23
C LEU A 97 14.13 16.51 -6.63
N ARG A 98 12.82 16.66 -6.74
CA ARG A 98 12.16 16.89 -8.03
C ARG A 98 12.56 18.21 -8.67
N LEU A 99 12.66 19.28 -7.88
CA LEU A 99 13.03 20.61 -8.36
C LEU A 99 14.50 20.69 -8.81
N TYR A 100 15.43 20.10 -8.06
CA TYR A 100 16.87 20.23 -8.32
C TYR A 100 17.44 19.12 -9.21
N ALA A 101 16.87 17.92 -9.19
CA ALA A 101 17.40 16.79 -9.95
C ALA A 101 16.68 16.55 -11.29
N GLY A 102 15.62 17.31 -11.60
CA GLY A 102 14.88 17.19 -12.86
C GLY A 102 14.19 15.83 -13.09
N MET A 103 14.06 15.01 -12.03
CA MET A 103 13.39 13.71 -12.08
C MET A 103 11.87 13.93 -12.11
N ALA A 104 11.30 14.00 -13.30
CA ALA A 104 9.84 13.94 -13.53
C ALA A 104 9.46 12.57 -14.09
#